data_AF-A0AAE1L131-F1
#
_entry.id   AF-A0AAE1L131-F1
#
_cell.length_a   1.000
_cell.length_b   1.000
_cell.length_c   1.000
_cell.angle_alpha   90.00
_cell.angle_beta   90.00
_cell.angle_gamma   90.00
#
_symmetry.space_group_name_H-M   'P 1'
#
loop_
_entity.id
_entity.type
_entity.pdbx_description
1 polymer ?
#
loop_
_entity_poly.entity_id
_entity_poly.type
_entity_poly.pdbx_seq_one_letter_code
_entity_poly.pdbx_strand_id
1 'polypeptide(L)'
;MNGLEGVKGGSSEAWVGLLWPRVFFIALTIPRDNVLGLDNGNCGEETLEVQLRNEIISVGCCITGRRARGGFGGGLFSSLAGMIMEYTDAHRLFLQIITKNRILYGPEVMTTHEDCCQKYNVAGNNLQEFVVTINRELVPIQMIIRKSVQELDSGDVQCFVLVNLLTAEATRGLSTYSPPELALFRRIMEEVVKSEGGEIRAIEAINLVSDIPNSRLRIRDAEETLEKLVQDKWLIKGQHTVSLSALATSELQKYLEELYSDDVHTCYFCKILTIKGYKCSTCQVAVHRMCGHNFWSRKNADSPICPDPSCSEMWEHVSLTNSVPAKRTKTNKT
;
A
#
# COMPACT_ATOMS: atom_id res chain seq x y z
N MET A 1 -35.10 -22.38 -28.11
CA MET A 1 -36.21 -22.03 -27.19
C MET A 1 -35.62 -22.08 -25.79
N ASN A 2 -34.88 -21.05 -25.42
CA ASN A 2 -35.32 -19.81 -24.78
C ASN A 2 -35.34 -19.97 -23.26
N GLY A 3 -34.44 -19.24 -22.61
CA GLY A 3 -34.32 -19.11 -21.17
C GLY A 3 -33.17 -18.18 -20.77
N LEU A 4 -32.98 -17.10 -21.53
CA LEU A 4 -32.23 -15.91 -21.12
C LEU A 4 -33.23 -14.98 -20.42
N GLU A 5 -32.99 -14.66 -19.16
CA GLU A 5 -33.52 -13.51 -18.40
C GLU A 5 -32.98 -13.66 -16.97
N GLY A 6 -32.34 -12.72 -16.30
CA GLY A 6 -31.95 -11.36 -16.61
C GLY A 6 -31.30 -10.81 -15.34
N VAL A 7 -30.01 -10.47 -15.38
CA VAL A 7 -29.41 -9.64 -14.32
C VAL A 7 -29.38 -8.22 -14.85
N LYS A 8 -30.33 -7.44 -14.33
CA LYS A 8 -30.53 -6.03 -14.64
C LYS A 8 -29.25 -5.26 -14.31
N GLY A 9 -28.84 -4.43 -15.27
CA GLY A 9 -27.82 -3.40 -15.06
C GLY A 9 -28.22 -2.45 -13.95
N GLY A 10 -27.24 -2.09 -13.13
CA GLY A 10 -27.41 -1.13 -12.05
C GLY A 10 -26.28 -1.16 -11.03
N SER A 11 -25.08 -0.70 -11.42
CA SER A 11 -24.19 0.14 -10.58
C SER A 11 -22.85 0.39 -11.31
N SER A 12 -22.87 1.09 -12.44
CA SER A 12 -21.64 1.50 -13.14
C SER A 12 -21.08 2.85 -12.66
N GLU A 13 -21.37 3.26 -11.43
CA GLU A 13 -21.14 4.63 -10.94
C GLU A 13 -20.40 4.73 -9.60
N ALA A 14 -19.64 3.71 -9.25
CA ALA A 14 -18.51 3.88 -8.34
C ALA A 14 -17.23 3.82 -9.19
N TRP A 15 -16.14 4.43 -8.73
CA TRP A 15 -14.75 4.34 -9.26
C TRP A 15 -14.31 5.38 -10.30
N VAL A 16 -13.64 6.45 -9.83
CA VAL A 16 -12.32 6.86 -10.34
C VAL A 16 -11.45 7.54 -9.26
N GLY A 17 -10.87 6.77 -8.33
CA GLY A 17 -9.76 7.24 -7.47
C GLY A 17 -8.40 7.28 -8.17
N LEU A 18 -8.33 7.14 -9.49
CA LEU A 18 -7.11 6.71 -10.17
C LEU A 18 -6.22 7.85 -10.68
N LEU A 19 -6.05 8.97 -9.97
CA LEU A 19 -5.73 10.23 -10.67
C LEU A 19 -4.97 11.31 -9.91
N TRP A 20 -3.72 11.61 -10.33
CA TRP A 20 -3.33 13.03 -10.39
C TRP A 20 -2.17 13.44 -11.28
N PRO A 21 -2.32 14.62 -11.91
CA PRO A 21 -1.34 15.70 -11.71
C PRO A 21 -1.86 17.05 -11.12
N ARG A 22 -3.18 17.30 -10.95
CA ARG A 22 -3.71 18.68 -10.75
C ARG A 22 -3.97 19.21 -9.32
N VAL A 23 -4.29 18.44 -8.27
CA VAL A 23 -4.57 19.05 -6.93
C VAL A 23 -3.33 19.23 -6.07
N PHE A 24 -2.20 18.67 -6.48
CA PHE A 24 -0.95 18.82 -5.75
C PHE A 24 -0.46 20.27 -5.60
N PHE A 25 -0.91 21.18 -6.47
CA PHE A 25 -0.57 22.60 -6.34
C PHE A 25 -1.16 23.27 -5.08
N ILE A 26 -2.23 22.72 -4.49
CA ILE A 26 -2.87 23.30 -3.30
C ILE A 26 -2.16 22.87 -2.01
N ALA A 27 -1.73 21.62 -1.89
CA ALA A 27 -1.07 21.12 -0.67
C ALA A 27 0.35 21.69 -0.44
N LEU A 28 1.08 22.00 -1.52
CA LEU A 28 2.43 22.56 -1.44
C LEU A 28 2.46 24.09 -1.23
N THR A 29 1.30 24.75 -1.25
CA THR A 29 1.20 26.21 -1.13
C THR A 29 0.59 26.68 0.18
N ILE A 30 0.23 25.81 1.13
CA ILE A 30 -0.40 26.19 2.40
C ILE A 30 0.53 27.14 3.19
N PRO A 31 0.23 28.46 3.22
CA PRO A 31 0.88 29.40 4.12
C PRO A 31 0.30 29.21 5.52
N ARG A 32 1.07 29.58 6.56
CA ARG A 32 0.70 29.38 7.98
C ARG A 32 -0.66 29.95 8.42
N ASP A 33 -1.32 30.80 7.62
CA ASP A 33 -2.36 31.70 8.11
C ASP A 33 -3.79 31.50 7.56
N ASN A 34 -4.10 30.46 6.77
CA ASN A 34 -5.46 30.26 6.26
C ASN A 34 -6.01 28.87 6.56
N VAL A 35 -6.46 28.67 7.81
CA VAL A 35 -7.43 27.63 8.18
C VAL A 35 -8.68 28.35 8.69
N LEU A 36 -9.51 28.87 7.79
CA LEU A 36 -10.90 29.19 8.09
C LEU A 36 -11.76 28.99 6.84
N GLY A 37 -12.78 28.15 6.96
CA GLY A 37 -13.96 28.19 6.09
C GLY A 37 -14.15 26.99 5.18
N LEU A 38 -14.41 25.80 5.74
CA LEU A 38 -15.38 24.88 5.13
C LEU A 38 -16.33 24.42 6.24
N ASP A 39 -17.61 24.68 6.02
CA ASP A 39 -18.69 24.58 6.98
C ASP A 39 -18.90 23.16 7.53
N ASN A 40 -19.25 23.13 8.82
CA ASN A 40 -19.58 21.94 9.59
C ASN A 40 -20.81 21.21 9.03
N GLY A 41 -20.56 20.16 8.26
CA GLY A 41 -21.51 19.08 8.00
C GLY A 41 -21.23 17.93 8.97
N ASN A 42 -22.02 17.85 10.05
CA ASN A 42 -21.95 16.84 11.09
C ASN A 42 -22.02 15.41 10.51
N CYS A 43 -20.89 14.71 10.42
CA CYS A 43 -20.84 13.28 10.10
C CYS A 43 -19.56 12.64 10.68
N GLY A 44 -19.68 11.95 11.83
CA GLY A 44 -18.82 10.83 12.20
C GLY A 44 -17.38 11.08 12.66
N GLU A 45 -17.07 12.17 13.37
CA GLU A 45 -15.70 12.43 13.87
C GLU A 45 -15.11 11.31 14.77
N GLU A 46 -15.94 10.52 15.46
CA GLU A 46 -15.46 9.46 16.36
C GLU A 46 -14.89 8.22 15.64
N THR A 47 -15.19 7.97 14.37
CA THR A 47 -14.67 6.79 13.66
C THR A 47 -13.34 7.06 12.97
N LEU A 48 -13.14 8.26 12.41
CA LEU A 48 -11.91 8.62 11.70
C LEU A 48 -10.71 8.72 12.66
N GLU A 49 -10.87 9.37 13.82
CA GLU A 49 -9.80 9.46 14.82
C GLU A 49 -9.37 8.09 15.34
N VAL A 50 -10.32 7.17 15.56
CA VAL A 50 -10.04 5.81 16.04
C VAL A 50 -9.34 4.99 14.95
N GLN A 51 -9.76 5.14 13.69
CA GLN A 51 -9.16 4.45 12.55
C GLN A 51 -7.74 4.98 12.26
N LEU A 52 -7.54 6.29 12.35
CA LEU A 52 -6.22 6.93 12.26
C LEU A 52 -5.33 6.56 13.45
N ARG A 53 -5.86 6.48 14.69
CA ARG A 53 -5.12 5.99 15.85
C ARG A 53 -4.67 4.54 15.66
N ASN A 54 -5.54 3.66 15.15
CA ASN A 54 -5.21 2.26 14.91
C ASN A 54 -4.12 2.09 13.82
N GLU A 55 -4.10 2.96 12.82
CA GLU A 55 -3.07 2.96 11.78
C GLU A 55 -1.74 3.54 12.26
N ILE A 56 -1.78 4.62 13.06
CA ILE A 56 -0.62 5.16 13.76
C ILE A 56 0.00 4.11 14.72
N ILE A 57 -0.84 3.27 15.35
CA ILE A 57 -0.38 2.16 16.21
C ILE A 57 0.25 1.03 15.37
N SER A 58 -0.32 0.69 14.21
CA SER A 58 0.23 -0.30 13.27
C SER A 58 1.66 0.06 12.81
N VAL A 59 1.89 1.36 12.60
CA VAL A 59 3.20 1.94 12.31
C VAL A 59 4.21 1.57 13.42
N GLY A 60 3.90 1.74 14.71
CA GLY A 60 4.79 1.42 15.84
C GLY A 60 5.11 -0.06 16.08
N CYS A 61 4.17 -0.99 15.84
CA CYS A 61 4.36 -2.41 16.16
C CYS A 61 5.37 -3.13 15.24
N CYS A 62 5.54 -2.65 14.00
CA CYS A 62 6.36 -3.33 13.00
C CYS A 62 7.87 -3.01 13.07
N ILE A 63 8.29 -1.91 13.73
CA ILE A 63 9.72 -1.52 13.79
C ILE A 63 10.47 -2.19 14.93
N THR A 64 9.81 -2.44 16.06
CA THR A 64 10.49 -2.97 17.25
C THR A 64 10.55 -4.50 17.29
N GLY A 65 9.89 -5.19 16.35
CA GLY A 65 9.74 -6.64 16.41
C GLY A 65 9.05 -7.15 17.69
N ARG A 66 8.43 -6.26 18.49
CA ARG A 66 7.75 -6.63 19.73
C ARG A 66 6.27 -6.90 19.44
N ARG A 67 5.83 -8.10 19.82
CA ARG A 67 4.41 -8.50 19.85
C ARG A 67 3.61 -7.52 20.73
N ALA A 68 2.43 -7.13 20.25
CA ALA A 68 1.29 -6.94 21.14
C ALA A 68 0.95 -8.31 21.75
N ARG A 69 1.39 -8.57 22.98
CA ARG A 69 0.80 -9.64 23.80
C ARG A 69 -0.48 -9.07 24.40
N GLY A 70 -1.59 -9.79 24.22
CA GLY A 70 -2.85 -9.48 24.87
C GLY A 70 -2.68 -9.36 26.39
N GLY A 71 -3.27 -8.30 26.94
CA GLY A 71 -3.24 -7.95 28.35
C GLY A 71 -3.67 -6.51 28.51
N PHE A 72 -4.98 -6.29 28.70
CA PHE A 72 -5.50 -5.01 29.21
C PHE A 72 -4.86 -4.75 30.58
N GLY A 73 -3.86 -3.88 30.62
CA GLY A 73 -3.22 -3.38 31.82
C GLY A 73 -3.04 -1.87 31.69
N GLY A 74 -3.99 -1.12 32.24
CA GLY A 74 -3.96 0.34 32.29
C GLY A 74 -2.83 0.83 33.20
N GLY A 75 -1.64 1.02 32.64
CA GLY A 75 -0.47 1.45 33.42
C GLY A 75 0.66 2.12 32.63
N LEU A 76 0.42 2.54 31.38
CA LEU A 76 1.44 3.20 30.54
C LEU A 76 0.94 4.45 29.81
N PHE A 77 -0.20 5.01 30.23
CA PHE A 77 -0.80 6.21 29.62
C PHE A 77 -0.52 7.51 30.38
N SER A 78 0.51 7.57 31.23
CA SER A 78 0.88 8.80 31.94
C SER A 78 2.07 9.57 31.35
N SER A 79 2.58 9.24 30.15
CA SER A 79 3.75 9.96 29.59
C SER A 79 3.74 10.27 28.08
N LEU A 80 2.68 9.94 27.33
CA LEU A 80 2.60 10.24 25.88
C LEU A 80 1.85 11.53 25.54
N ALA A 81 1.43 12.30 26.54
CA ALA A 81 0.77 13.60 26.36
C ALA A 81 1.75 14.78 26.23
N GLY A 82 3.05 14.55 25.98
CA GLY A 82 4.09 15.51 26.35
C GLY A 82 5.13 15.93 25.31
N MET A 83 5.11 15.45 24.07
CA MET A 83 5.94 16.03 22.99
C MET A 83 5.18 15.95 21.67
N ILE A 84 4.61 17.09 21.27
CA ILE A 84 4.19 17.30 19.90
C ILE A 84 5.45 17.72 19.16
N MET A 85 6.01 16.86 18.29
CA MET A 85 7.04 17.35 17.38
C MET A 85 6.44 18.41 16.48
N GLU A 86 7.09 19.57 16.41
CA GLU A 86 6.71 20.65 15.52
C GLU A 86 6.87 20.20 14.05
N TYR A 87 5.93 20.60 13.20
CA TYR A 87 6.05 20.39 11.76
C TYR A 87 7.06 21.39 11.17
N THR A 88 8.15 20.87 10.61
CA THR A 88 9.32 21.66 10.16
C THR A 88 9.61 21.51 8.67
N ASP A 89 10.59 22.27 8.16
CA ASP A 89 11.02 22.17 6.76
C ASP A 89 11.66 20.81 6.40
N ALA A 90 12.16 20.06 7.39
CA ALA A 90 12.57 18.66 7.18
C ALA A 90 11.38 17.80 6.74
N HIS A 91 10.24 17.95 7.43
CA HIS A 91 9.00 17.25 7.10
C HIS A 91 8.47 17.67 5.73
N ARG A 92 8.51 18.97 5.40
CA ARG A 92 8.12 19.49 4.07
C ARG A 92 8.98 18.91 2.95
N LEU A 93 10.30 18.85 3.13
CA LEU A 93 11.20 18.28 2.12
C LEU A 93 10.95 16.79 1.93
N PHE A 94 10.78 16.03 3.02
CA PHE A 94 10.43 14.61 2.94
C PHE A 94 9.11 14.42 2.19
N LEU A 95 8.09 15.23 2.51
CA LEU A 95 6.79 15.20 1.84
C LEU A 95 6.92 15.51 0.34
N GLN A 96 7.74 16.48 -0.06
CA GLN A 96 8.00 16.77 -1.47
C GLN A 96 8.66 15.58 -2.20
N ILE A 97 9.61 14.91 -1.55
CA ILE A 97 10.32 13.76 -2.11
C ILE A 97 9.35 12.57 -2.30
N ILE A 98 8.58 12.20 -1.27
CA ILE A 98 7.62 11.10 -1.41
C ILE A 98 6.46 11.47 -2.34
N THR A 99 6.06 12.74 -2.41
CA THR A 99 5.07 13.22 -3.39
C THR A 99 5.53 12.96 -4.82
N LYS A 100 6.78 13.33 -5.13
CA LYS A 100 7.36 13.15 -6.47
C LYS A 100 7.47 11.68 -6.85
N ASN A 101 7.84 10.82 -5.92
CA ASN A 101 8.13 9.40 -6.19
C ASN A 101 6.91 8.48 -5.97
N ARG A 102 5.91 8.94 -5.19
CA ARG A 102 4.72 8.23 -4.68
C ARG A 102 4.99 7.03 -3.77
N ILE A 103 6.11 6.33 -4.00
CA ILE A 103 6.59 5.18 -3.24
C ILE A 103 8.06 5.44 -2.90
N LEU A 104 8.44 5.17 -1.65
CA LEU A 104 9.84 5.08 -1.23
C LEU A 104 10.09 3.71 -0.61
N TYR A 105 11.10 2.97 -1.09
CA TYR A 105 11.45 1.67 -0.52
C TYR A 105 12.23 1.82 0.78
N GLY A 106 12.25 0.79 1.63
CA GLY A 106 12.81 0.85 2.99
C GLY A 106 14.17 1.56 3.11
N PRO A 107 15.20 1.20 2.32
CA PRO A 107 16.47 1.91 2.33
C PRO A 107 16.35 3.39 1.94
N GLU A 108 15.55 3.70 0.92
CA GLU A 108 15.31 5.07 0.45
C GLU A 108 14.59 5.92 1.50
N VAL A 109 13.64 5.34 2.24
CA VAL A 109 12.93 6.02 3.33
C VAL A 109 13.90 6.44 4.42
N MET A 110 14.79 5.52 4.84
CA MET A 110 15.77 5.79 5.90
C MET A 110 16.75 6.88 5.47
N THR A 111 17.34 6.76 4.28
CA THR A 111 18.25 7.76 3.73
C THR A 111 17.57 9.11 3.53
N THR A 112 16.36 9.14 2.96
CA THR A 112 15.60 10.40 2.76
C THR A 112 15.31 11.09 4.09
N HIS A 113 14.93 10.32 5.12
CA HIS A 113 14.68 10.85 6.46
C HIS A 113 15.95 11.44 7.09
N GLU A 114 17.06 10.70 7.04
CA GLU A 114 18.36 11.16 7.54
C GLU A 114 18.81 12.45 6.82
N ASP A 115 18.75 12.48 5.48
CA ASP A 115 19.12 13.64 4.67
C ASP A 115 18.25 14.88 4.97
N CYS A 116 16.94 14.69 5.11
CA CYS A 116 16.02 15.78 5.46
C CYS A 116 16.31 16.32 6.86
N CYS A 117 16.54 15.44 7.83
CA CYS A 117 16.86 15.83 9.20
C CYS A 117 18.20 16.55 9.28
N GLN A 118 19.23 16.02 8.62
CA GLN A 118 20.56 16.63 8.56
C GLN A 118 20.52 18.03 7.93
N LYS A 119 19.78 18.19 6.83
CA LYS A 119 19.69 19.46 6.10
C LYS A 119 19.10 20.59 6.94
N TYR A 120 18.16 20.29 7.82
CA TYR A 120 17.48 21.28 8.67
C TYR A 120 17.83 21.16 10.16
N ASN A 121 18.88 20.42 10.51
CA ASN A 121 19.36 20.23 11.87
C ASN A 121 18.27 19.74 12.85
N VAL A 122 17.44 18.80 12.40
CA VAL A 122 16.41 18.11 13.19
C VAL A 122 16.97 16.77 13.68
N ALA A 123 16.55 16.30 14.86
CA ALA A 123 16.95 14.99 15.36
C ALA A 123 16.35 13.86 14.49
N GLY A 124 17.21 13.12 13.78
CA GLY A 124 16.82 12.06 12.84
C GLY A 124 16.66 10.67 13.46
N ASN A 125 16.33 10.56 14.75
CA ASN A 125 16.32 9.27 15.48
C ASN A 125 14.95 8.57 15.50
N ASN A 126 13.85 9.23 15.11
CA ASN A 126 12.50 8.66 15.18
C ASN A 126 11.67 8.87 13.90
N LEU A 127 11.88 8.02 12.90
CA LEU A 127 11.10 8.03 11.65
C LEU A 127 9.59 7.89 11.88
N GLN A 128 9.16 7.19 12.94
CA GLN A 128 7.73 6.96 13.19
C GLN A 128 7.03 8.24 13.59
N GLU A 129 7.59 8.91 14.58
CA GLU A 129 7.08 10.19 15.03
C GLU A 129 7.16 11.22 13.91
N PHE A 130 8.24 11.21 13.12
CA PHE A 130 8.41 12.07 11.95
C PHE A 130 7.26 11.93 10.94
N VAL A 131 6.91 10.69 10.59
CA VAL A 131 5.80 10.44 9.65
C VAL A 131 4.43 10.70 10.28
N VAL A 132 4.27 10.46 11.58
CA VAL A 132 3.05 10.85 12.31
C VAL A 132 2.84 12.36 12.26
N THR A 133 3.91 13.16 12.44
CA THR A 133 3.85 14.62 12.33
C THR A 133 3.45 15.07 10.92
N ILE A 134 3.96 14.42 9.86
CA ILE A 134 3.50 14.70 8.50
C ILE A 134 2.03 14.33 8.31
N ASN A 135 1.62 13.14 8.76
CA ASN A 135 0.26 12.66 8.56
C ASN A 135 -0.79 13.53 9.24
N ARG A 136 -0.48 14.19 10.36
CA ARG A 136 -1.37 15.18 10.98
C ARG A 136 -1.74 16.32 10.03
N GLU A 137 -0.80 16.74 9.18
CA GLU A 137 -1.02 17.78 8.17
C GLU A 137 -1.71 17.24 6.89
N LEU A 138 -1.55 15.95 6.59
CA LEU A 138 -2.12 15.34 5.38
C LEU A 138 -3.56 14.86 5.55
N VAL A 139 -3.95 14.42 6.75
CA VAL A 139 -5.30 13.89 7.02
C VAL A 139 -6.42 14.88 6.67
N PRO A 140 -6.32 16.20 6.99
CA PRO A 140 -7.35 17.17 6.63
C PRO A 140 -7.62 17.25 5.12
N ILE A 141 -6.61 16.95 4.30
CA ILE A 141 -6.74 16.91 2.83
C ILE A 141 -6.92 15.48 2.29
N GLN A 142 -7.32 14.54 3.15
CA GLN A 142 -7.61 13.14 2.80
C GLN A 142 -6.43 12.43 2.15
N MET A 143 -5.21 12.74 2.60
CA MET A 143 -3.99 12.06 2.19
C MET A 143 -3.30 11.43 3.40
N ILE A 144 -2.53 10.38 3.18
CA ILE A 144 -1.74 9.77 4.25
C ILE A 144 -0.50 9.06 3.71
N ILE A 145 0.61 9.16 4.44
CA ILE A 145 1.76 8.30 4.23
C ILE A 145 1.58 7.05 5.08
N ARG A 146 1.56 5.88 4.46
CA ARG A 146 1.45 4.59 5.15
C ARG A 146 2.59 3.66 4.79
N LYS A 147 2.84 2.71 5.69
CA LYS A 147 3.68 1.55 5.40
C LYS A 147 2.92 0.58 4.51
N SER A 148 3.62 0.01 3.54
CA SER A 148 3.11 -1.05 2.68
C SER A 148 4.20 -2.07 2.40
N VAL A 149 3.83 -3.13 1.68
CA VAL A 149 4.73 -4.19 1.22
C VAL A 149 4.58 -4.30 -0.28
N GLN A 150 5.67 -4.10 -1.01
CA GLN A 150 5.74 -4.42 -2.42
C GLN A 150 6.09 -5.89 -2.59
N GLU A 151 5.18 -6.67 -3.13
CA GLU A 151 5.38 -8.10 -3.40
C GLU A 151 6.09 -8.25 -4.76
N LEU A 152 7.37 -8.62 -4.75
CA LEU A 152 8.19 -8.84 -5.95
C LEU A 152 8.64 -10.30 -6.03
N ASP A 153 8.98 -10.75 -7.24
CA ASP A 153 9.46 -12.12 -7.46
C ASP A 153 10.85 -12.34 -6.85
N SER A 154 11.66 -11.28 -6.76
CA SER A 154 12.95 -11.29 -6.06
C SER A 154 12.84 -11.31 -4.53
N GLY A 155 11.63 -11.13 -4.00
CA GLY A 155 11.34 -11.04 -2.57
C GLY A 155 10.66 -9.72 -2.21
N ASP A 156 9.75 -9.78 -1.24
CA ASP A 156 8.96 -8.60 -0.88
C ASP A 156 9.81 -7.50 -0.24
N VAL A 157 9.46 -6.24 -0.50
CA VAL A 157 10.19 -5.07 0.01
C VAL A 157 9.24 -4.17 0.77
N GLN A 158 9.61 -3.79 2.00
CA GLN A 158 8.85 -2.79 2.76
C GLN A 158 9.02 -1.41 2.12
N CYS A 159 7.93 -0.65 2.04
CA CYS A 159 7.92 0.68 1.46
C CYS A 159 6.98 1.62 2.21
N PHE A 160 7.13 2.92 1.95
CA PHE A 160 6.20 3.95 2.34
C PHE A 160 5.51 4.46 1.09
N VAL A 161 4.18 4.57 1.15
CA VAL A 161 3.33 5.00 0.04
C VAL A 161 2.52 6.21 0.46
N LEU A 162 2.40 7.19 -0.43
CA LEU A 162 1.51 8.33 -0.25
C LEU A 162 0.15 8.01 -0.91
N VAL A 163 -0.85 7.78 -0.07
CA VAL A 163 -2.18 7.28 -0.44
C VAL A 163 -3.19 8.41 -0.40
N ASN A 164 -4.10 8.40 -1.37
CA ASN A 164 -5.31 9.21 -1.37
C ASN A 164 -6.47 8.45 -0.72
N LEU A 165 -7.15 9.09 0.22
CA LEU A 165 -8.29 8.53 0.96
C LEU A 165 -9.63 8.99 0.38
N LEU A 166 -9.62 9.89 -0.61
CA LEU A 166 -10.84 10.35 -1.26
C LEU A 166 -11.58 9.20 -1.94
N THR A 167 -12.90 9.23 -1.84
CA THR A 167 -13.74 8.26 -2.55
C THR A 167 -13.69 8.51 -4.05
N ALA A 168 -14.12 7.50 -4.78
CA ALA A 168 -14.26 7.56 -6.22
C ALA A 168 -15.19 8.67 -6.74
N GLU A 169 -16.26 9.00 -6.00
CA GLU A 169 -17.17 10.08 -6.38
C GLU A 169 -16.48 11.43 -6.26
N ALA A 170 -15.71 11.65 -5.18
CA ALA A 170 -15.01 12.90 -4.92
C ALA A 170 -13.87 13.18 -5.93
N THR A 171 -13.35 12.13 -6.56
CA THR A 171 -12.23 12.19 -7.52
C THR A 171 -12.66 12.03 -8.97
N ARG A 172 -13.98 11.88 -9.21
CA ARG A 172 -14.58 11.76 -10.54
C ARG A 172 -14.20 12.95 -11.41
N GLY A 173 -13.67 12.69 -12.60
CA GLY A 173 -13.33 13.73 -13.57
C GLY A 173 -11.98 14.41 -13.35
N LEU A 174 -11.22 14.04 -12.31
CA LEU A 174 -9.82 14.48 -12.17
C LEU A 174 -8.87 13.73 -13.11
N SER A 175 -9.46 13.03 -14.10
CA SER A 175 -8.84 11.91 -14.79
C SER A 175 -7.88 12.30 -15.88
N THR A 176 -6.65 11.81 -15.84
CA THR A 176 -5.74 11.80 -16.98
C THR A 176 -5.86 10.52 -17.78
N TYR A 177 -6.62 9.53 -17.31
CA TYR A 177 -6.91 8.31 -18.05
C TYR A 177 -8.26 8.42 -18.75
N SER A 178 -8.32 7.97 -20.00
CA SER A 178 -9.60 7.89 -20.72
C SER A 178 -10.48 6.75 -20.16
N PRO A 179 -11.81 6.76 -20.36
CA PRO A 179 -12.66 5.67 -19.89
C PRO A 179 -12.26 4.27 -20.41
N PRO A 180 -11.82 4.10 -21.68
CA PRO A 180 -11.27 2.82 -22.14
C PRO A 180 -9.96 2.40 -21.45
N GLU A 181 -9.07 3.36 -21.15
CA GLU A 181 -7.83 3.08 -20.38
C GLU A 181 -8.14 2.58 -18.97
N LEU A 182 -9.11 3.22 -18.30
CA LEU A 182 -9.57 2.80 -16.98
C LEU A 182 -10.23 1.42 -17.04
N ALA A 183 -10.96 1.11 -18.11
CA ALA A 183 -11.54 -0.22 -18.31
C ALA A 183 -10.45 -1.29 -18.50
N LEU A 184 -9.39 -0.98 -19.25
CA LEU A 184 -8.24 -1.86 -19.40
C LEU A 184 -7.56 -2.11 -18.05
N PHE A 185 -7.30 -1.06 -17.28
CA PHE A 185 -6.70 -1.21 -15.94
C PHE A 185 -7.56 -2.09 -15.02
N ARG A 186 -8.89 -1.94 -15.05
CA ARG A 186 -9.80 -2.80 -14.27
C ARG A 186 -9.67 -4.27 -14.64
N ARG A 187 -9.63 -4.58 -15.93
CA ARG A 187 -9.44 -5.96 -16.41
C ARG A 187 -8.07 -6.50 -15.99
N ILE A 188 -7.00 -5.72 -16.12
CA ILE A 188 -5.66 -6.13 -15.68
C ILE A 188 -5.65 -6.44 -14.18
N MET A 189 -6.20 -5.55 -13.35
CA MET A 189 -6.27 -5.74 -11.90
C MET A 189 -7.08 -6.99 -11.54
N GLU A 190 -8.22 -7.21 -12.18
CA GLU A 190 -9.04 -8.40 -11.97
C GLU A 190 -8.28 -9.69 -12.28
N GLU A 191 -7.63 -9.77 -13.46
CA GLU A 191 -6.86 -10.96 -13.85
C GLU A 191 -5.62 -11.16 -12.96
N VAL A 192 -4.97 -10.08 -12.51
CA VAL A 192 -3.84 -10.14 -11.56
C VAL A 192 -4.28 -10.67 -10.20
N VAL A 193 -5.42 -10.23 -9.68
CA VAL A 193 -5.93 -10.65 -8.38
C VAL A 193 -6.37 -12.11 -8.41
N LYS A 194 -7.01 -12.55 -9.49
CA LYS A 194 -7.50 -13.92 -9.65
C LYS A 194 -6.42 -14.92 -10.05
N SER A 195 -5.22 -14.45 -10.42
CA SER A 195 -4.14 -15.36 -10.80
C SER A 195 -3.46 -15.95 -9.57
N GLU A 196 -3.07 -17.22 -9.67
CA GLU A 196 -2.41 -17.95 -8.58
C GLU A 196 -1.11 -17.27 -8.12
N GLY A 197 -0.40 -16.60 -9.03
CA GLY A 197 0.86 -15.92 -8.76
C GLY A 197 0.74 -14.44 -8.36
N GLY A 198 -0.47 -13.87 -8.36
CA GLY A 198 -0.69 -12.43 -8.18
C GLY A 198 -0.03 -11.57 -9.26
N GLU A 199 0.04 -12.11 -10.48
CA GLU A 199 0.58 -11.48 -11.67
C GLU A 199 0.08 -12.14 -12.96
N ILE A 200 0.14 -11.41 -14.07
CA ILE A 200 -0.20 -11.95 -15.41
C ILE A 200 0.90 -11.59 -16.41
N ARG A 201 0.92 -12.22 -17.58
CA ARG A 201 1.91 -11.89 -18.62
C ARG A 201 1.63 -10.50 -19.17
N ALA A 202 2.67 -9.72 -19.47
CA ALA A 202 2.50 -8.38 -20.05
C ALA A 202 1.73 -8.41 -21.39
N ILE A 203 1.98 -9.43 -22.22
CA ILE A 203 1.27 -9.65 -23.49
C ILE A 203 -0.21 -9.94 -23.26
N GLU A 204 -0.53 -10.70 -22.22
CA GLU A 204 -1.91 -11.01 -21.83
C GLU A 204 -2.61 -9.73 -21.35
N ALA A 205 -1.95 -8.94 -20.50
CA ALA A 205 -2.46 -7.65 -20.03
C ALA A 205 -2.82 -6.70 -21.19
N ILE A 206 -2.00 -6.64 -22.24
CA ILE A 206 -2.27 -5.84 -23.45
C ILE A 206 -3.48 -6.37 -24.22
N ASN A 207 -3.58 -7.70 -24.38
CA ASN A 207 -4.62 -8.34 -25.16
C ASN A 207 -6.02 -8.24 -24.54
N LEU A 208 -6.11 -7.96 -23.23
CA LEU A 208 -7.38 -7.69 -22.52
C LEU A 208 -8.16 -6.51 -23.11
N VAL A 209 -7.53 -5.67 -23.93
CA VAL A 209 -8.23 -4.62 -24.69
C VAL A 209 -9.37 -5.18 -25.56
N SER A 210 -9.21 -6.41 -26.04
CA SER A 210 -10.20 -7.10 -26.89
C SER A 210 -11.49 -7.45 -26.14
N ASP A 211 -11.41 -7.56 -24.80
CA ASP A 211 -12.54 -7.90 -23.94
C ASP A 211 -13.37 -6.67 -23.55
N ILE A 212 -12.90 -5.46 -23.85
CA ILE A 212 -13.55 -4.22 -23.42
C ILE A 212 -14.70 -3.89 -24.38
N PRO A 213 -15.97 -3.97 -23.94
CA PRO A 213 -17.12 -3.75 -24.82
C PRO A 213 -17.13 -2.31 -25.36
N ASN A 214 -17.39 -2.17 -26.66
CA ASN A 214 -17.48 -0.87 -27.34
C ASN A 214 -16.20 0.00 -27.25
N SER A 215 -15.06 -0.59 -26.91
CA SER A 215 -13.78 0.12 -26.90
C SER A 215 -13.21 0.26 -28.32
N ARG A 216 -12.67 1.44 -28.64
CA ARG A 216 -11.86 1.68 -29.85
C ARG A 216 -10.36 1.62 -29.58
N LEU A 217 -9.97 1.29 -28.35
CA LEU A 217 -8.57 1.28 -27.92
C LEU A 217 -7.85 0.17 -28.69
N ARG A 218 -6.79 0.51 -29.43
CA ARG A 218 -6.02 -0.45 -30.22
C ARG A 218 -4.97 -1.12 -29.33
N ILE A 219 -4.40 -2.23 -29.80
CA ILE A 219 -3.29 -2.93 -29.11
C ILE A 219 -2.14 -1.97 -28.77
N ARG A 220 -1.75 -1.10 -29.71
CA ARG A 220 -0.72 -0.09 -29.49
C ARG A 220 -1.10 0.90 -28.36
N ASP A 221 -2.35 1.35 -28.35
CA ASP A 221 -2.83 2.27 -27.31
C ASP A 221 -2.87 1.55 -25.95
N ALA A 222 -3.17 0.25 -25.92
CA ALA A 222 -3.11 -0.58 -24.71
C ALA A 222 -1.69 -0.73 -24.18
N GLU A 223 -0.70 -0.92 -25.05
CA GLU A 223 0.72 -0.91 -24.69
C GLU A 223 1.13 0.43 -24.08
N GLU A 224 0.79 1.56 -24.72
CA GLU A 224 1.07 2.91 -24.21
C GLU A 224 0.38 3.15 -22.86
N THR A 225 -0.85 2.65 -22.69
CA THR A 225 -1.60 2.71 -21.42
C THR A 225 -0.91 1.91 -20.32
N LEU A 226 -0.44 0.69 -20.63
CA LEU A 226 0.26 -0.17 -19.68
C LEU A 226 1.56 0.48 -19.19
N GLU A 227 2.36 1.05 -20.09
CA GLU A 227 3.60 1.75 -19.73
C GLU A 227 3.31 2.99 -18.88
N LYS A 228 2.26 3.75 -19.19
CA LYS A 228 1.81 4.89 -18.37
C LYS A 228 1.38 4.45 -16.97
N LEU A 229 0.64 3.33 -16.83
CA LEU A 229 0.26 2.76 -15.53
C LEU A 229 1.49 2.34 -14.71
N VAL A 230 2.54 1.83 -15.34
CA VAL A 230 3.81 1.50 -14.68
C VAL A 230 4.56 2.78 -14.27
N GLN A 231 4.58 3.80 -15.13
CA GLN A 231 5.19 5.09 -14.84
C GLN A 231 4.52 5.76 -13.63
N ASP A 232 3.19 5.75 -13.60
CA ASP A 232 2.35 6.31 -12.54
C ASP A 232 2.30 5.45 -11.28
N LYS A 233 3.05 4.33 -11.25
CA LYS A 233 3.15 3.39 -10.13
C LYS A 233 1.85 2.70 -9.77
N TRP A 234 0.94 2.47 -10.71
CA TRP A 234 -0.20 1.57 -10.50
C TRP A 234 0.18 0.11 -10.68
N LEU A 235 1.06 -0.14 -11.67
CA LEU A 235 1.55 -1.47 -11.98
C LEU A 235 3.07 -1.55 -11.81
N ILE A 236 3.55 -2.76 -11.59
CA ILE A 236 4.96 -3.10 -11.66
C ILE A 236 5.17 -4.11 -12.78
N LYS A 237 6.19 -3.87 -13.59
CA LYS A 237 6.63 -4.74 -14.67
C LYS A 237 7.76 -5.63 -14.18
N GLY A 238 7.54 -6.94 -14.20
CA GLY A 238 8.59 -7.95 -14.07
C GLY A 238 9.32 -8.15 -15.40
N GLN A 239 10.04 -9.27 -15.55
CA GLN A 239 10.73 -9.58 -16.81
C GLN A 239 9.74 -9.77 -17.97
N HIS A 240 8.64 -10.47 -17.72
CA HIS A 240 7.59 -10.76 -18.70
C HIS A 240 6.17 -10.65 -18.14
N THR A 241 6.04 -10.22 -16.88
CA THR A 241 4.79 -10.18 -16.12
C THR A 241 4.49 -8.76 -15.66
N VAL A 242 3.24 -8.55 -15.27
CA VAL A 242 2.76 -7.34 -14.60
C VAL A 242 1.99 -7.72 -13.33
N SER A 243 2.16 -6.92 -12.29
CA SER A 243 1.48 -7.07 -11.00
C SER A 243 1.09 -5.70 -10.45
N LEU A 244 0.24 -5.68 -9.42
CA LEU A 244 -0.12 -4.44 -8.75
C LEU A 244 1.05 -3.89 -7.92
N SER A 245 1.20 -2.58 -7.90
CA SER A 245 2.14 -1.93 -6.98
C SER A 245 1.57 -1.86 -5.57
N ALA A 246 2.44 -1.58 -4.60
CA ALA A 246 2.08 -1.27 -3.23
C ALA A 246 1.21 -0.01 -3.12
N LEU A 247 1.34 0.94 -4.07
CA LEU A 247 0.46 2.10 -4.13
C LEU A 247 -0.95 1.66 -4.52
N ALA A 248 -1.09 0.87 -5.60
CA ALA A 248 -2.38 0.39 -6.06
C ALA A 248 -3.08 -0.45 -5.00
N THR A 249 -2.37 -1.40 -4.37
CA THR A 249 -2.96 -2.25 -3.33
C THR A 249 -3.33 -1.44 -2.07
N SER A 250 -2.59 -0.39 -1.72
CA SER A 250 -2.91 0.44 -0.55
C SER A 250 -4.05 1.43 -0.82
N GLU A 251 -4.12 2.00 -2.01
CA GLU A 251 -5.16 2.95 -2.41
C GLU A 251 -6.49 2.26 -2.72
N LEU A 252 -6.42 1.03 -3.26
CA LEU A 252 -7.60 0.23 -3.63
C LEU A 252 -7.93 -0.86 -2.60
N GLN A 253 -7.31 -0.86 -1.41
CA GLN A 253 -7.44 -1.97 -0.45
C GLN A 253 -8.90 -2.33 -0.17
N LYS A 254 -9.72 -1.34 0.20
CA LYS A 254 -11.13 -1.54 0.52
C LYS A 254 -11.90 -2.13 -0.66
N TYR A 255 -11.65 -1.63 -1.87
CA TYR A 255 -12.28 -2.11 -3.09
C TYR A 255 -11.92 -3.58 -3.38
N LEU A 256 -10.64 -3.92 -3.22
CA LEU A 256 -10.14 -5.27 -3.45
C LEU A 256 -10.74 -6.26 -2.45
N GLU A 257 -10.80 -5.88 -1.17
CA GLU A 257 -11.39 -6.70 -0.11
C GLU A 257 -12.90 -6.89 -0.29
N GLU A 258 -13.61 -5.90 -0.82
CA GLU A 258 -15.07 -5.97 -1.05
C GLU A 258 -15.45 -6.82 -2.27
N LEU A 259 -14.69 -6.74 -3.38
CA LEU A 259 -15.06 -7.42 -4.63
C LEU A 259 -14.34 -8.75 -4.87
N TYR A 260 -13.17 -8.95 -4.25
CA TYR A 260 -12.33 -10.12 -4.47
C TYR A 260 -11.95 -10.78 -3.14
N SER A 261 -12.87 -10.81 -2.17
CA SER A 261 -12.66 -11.33 -0.81
C SER A 261 -12.10 -12.76 -0.76
N ASP A 262 -12.34 -13.55 -1.80
CA ASP A 262 -11.87 -14.93 -1.91
C ASP A 262 -10.42 -15.02 -2.44
N ASP A 263 -9.98 -14.00 -3.19
CA ASP A 263 -8.71 -13.94 -3.91
C ASP A 263 -7.66 -13.05 -3.19
N VAL A 264 -8.10 -12.01 -2.47
CA VAL A 264 -7.20 -11.14 -1.69
C VAL A 264 -7.28 -11.44 -0.20
N HIS A 265 -6.14 -11.32 0.47
CA HIS A 265 -6.07 -11.59 1.91
C HIS A 265 -5.33 -10.52 2.67
N THR A 266 -5.66 -10.37 3.94
CA THR A 266 -4.92 -9.50 4.86
C THR A 266 -3.82 -10.30 5.54
N CYS A 267 -2.57 -9.85 5.45
CA CYS A 267 -1.45 -10.52 6.10
C CYS A 267 -1.65 -10.58 7.62
N TYR A 268 -1.53 -11.78 8.21
CA TYR A 268 -1.74 -12.03 9.63
C TYR A 268 -0.87 -11.15 10.55
N PHE A 269 0.34 -10.80 10.10
CA PHE A 269 1.31 -10.06 10.90
C PHE A 269 1.20 -8.54 10.75
N CYS A 270 1.33 -8.02 9.53
CA CYS A 270 1.39 -6.57 9.29
C CYS A 270 0.03 -5.94 9.03
N LYS A 271 -1.03 -6.75 8.86
CA LYS A 271 -2.40 -6.32 8.57
C LYS A 271 -2.55 -5.52 7.26
N ILE A 272 -1.59 -5.66 6.35
CA ILE A 272 -1.63 -5.09 4.99
C ILE A 272 -2.10 -6.17 4.02
N LEU A 273 -2.83 -5.77 2.98
CA LEU A 273 -3.28 -6.66 1.91
C LEU A 273 -2.09 -7.38 1.24
N THR A 274 -2.26 -8.67 0.95
CA THR A 274 -1.30 -9.54 0.26
C THR A 274 -2.03 -10.29 -0.84
N ILE A 275 -1.39 -10.34 -2.02
CA ILE A 275 -1.87 -11.09 -3.19
C ILE A 275 -0.90 -12.25 -3.48
N LYS A 276 0.42 -12.02 -3.40
CA LYS A 276 1.46 -13.02 -3.70
C LYS A 276 1.97 -13.77 -2.45
N GLY A 277 1.32 -13.58 -1.31
CA GLY A 277 1.71 -14.15 -0.03
C GLY A 277 1.51 -15.66 0.06
N TYR A 278 1.94 -16.23 1.17
CA TYR A 278 1.63 -17.61 1.52
C TYR A 278 0.26 -17.70 2.16
N LYS A 279 -0.49 -18.76 1.85
CA LYS A 279 -1.86 -18.99 2.32
C LYS A 279 -1.97 -20.39 2.93
N CYS A 280 -2.58 -20.48 4.10
CA CYS A 280 -2.87 -21.76 4.71
C CYS A 280 -4.01 -22.47 3.98
N SER A 281 -3.79 -23.72 3.55
CA SER A 281 -4.82 -24.60 2.98
C SER A 281 -5.97 -24.86 3.96
N THR A 282 -5.69 -24.96 5.26
CA THR A 282 -6.65 -25.38 6.28
C THR A 282 -7.48 -24.23 6.85
N CYS A 283 -6.86 -23.11 7.25
CA CYS A 283 -7.55 -22.00 7.91
C CYS A 283 -7.58 -20.69 7.11
N GLN A 284 -7.09 -20.69 5.87
CA GLN A 284 -7.07 -19.53 4.95
C GLN A 284 -6.24 -18.32 5.43
N VAL A 285 -5.54 -18.44 6.56
CA VAL A 285 -4.62 -17.40 7.05
C VAL A 285 -3.53 -17.15 6.02
N ALA A 286 -3.36 -15.88 5.66
CA ALA A 286 -2.35 -15.44 4.70
C ALA A 286 -1.28 -14.58 5.37
N VAL A 287 -0.07 -14.61 4.81
CA VAL A 287 1.04 -13.72 5.20
C VAL A 287 1.86 -13.34 3.98
N HIS A 288 2.36 -12.10 3.94
CA HIS A 288 3.44 -11.74 3.02
C HIS A 288 4.64 -12.68 3.22
N ARG A 289 5.36 -12.99 2.14
CA ARG A 289 6.52 -13.89 2.17
C ARG A 289 7.59 -13.37 3.12
N MET A 290 7.86 -12.06 3.08
CA MET A 290 8.79 -11.39 3.99
C MET A 290 8.34 -11.48 5.46
N CYS A 291 7.04 -11.34 5.73
CA CYS A 291 6.52 -11.42 7.10
C CYS A 291 6.63 -12.85 7.65
N GLY A 292 6.28 -13.84 6.84
CA GLY A 292 6.46 -15.26 7.17
C GLY A 292 7.93 -15.59 7.44
N HIS A 293 8.83 -15.25 6.51
CA HIS A 293 10.27 -15.48 6.66
C HIS A 293 10.80 -14.91 7.98
N ASN A 294 10.49 -13.64 8.28
CA ASN A 294 10.89 -13.00 9.54
C ASN A 294 10.34 -13.72 10.78
N PHE A 295 9.16 -14.34 10.71
CA PHE A 295 8.59 -15.09 11.81
C PHE A 295 9.26 -16.45 12.02
N TRP A 296 9.42 -17.25 10.96
CA TRP A 296 9.99 -18.60 11.09
C TRP A 296 11.50 -18.57 11.36
N SER A 297 12.25 -17.65 10.74
CA SER A 297 13.68 -17.49 11.02
C SER A 297 13.94 -17.12 12.48
N ARG A 298 13.09 -16.31 13.11
CA ARG A 298 13.24 -15.95 14.54
C ARG A 298 12.96 -17.11 15.49
N LYS A 299 12.18 -18.09 15.05
CA LYS A 299 11.87 -19.28 15.85
C LYS A 299 12.88 -20.41 15.69
N ASN A 300 13.89 -20.25 14.81
CA ASN A 300 14.76 -21.35 14.35
C ASN A 300 13.91 -22.58 13.98
N ALA A 301 12.78 -22.36 13.31
CA ALA A 301 11.90 -23.44 12.93
C ALA A 301 12.46 -24.11 11.66
N ASP A 302 12.73 -25.41 11.73
CA ASP A 302 13.16 -26.23 10.58
C ASP A 302 12.03 -26.40 9.55
N SER A 303 10.79 -26.15 9.95
CA SER A 303 9.61 -26.27 9.09
C SER A 303 8.63 -25.12 9.34
N PRO A 304 8.25 -24.36 8.30
CA PRO A 304 7.22 -23.33 8.37
C PRO A 304 5.88 -23.95 8.77
N ILE A 305 5.29 -23.47 9.87
CA ILE A 305 3.92 -23.82 10.29
C ILE A 305 3.03 -22.59 10.27
N CYS A 306 1.73 -22.82 10.12
CA CYS A 306 0.71 -21.77 10.16
C CYS A 306 0.88 -20.89 11.42
N PRO A 307 0.82 -19.56 11.32
CA PRO A 307 1.03 -18.67 12.46
C PRO A 307 -0.21 -18.54 13.37
N ASP A 308 -1.36 -19.04 12.95
CA ASP A 308 -2.57 -19.08 13.76
C ASP A 308 -2.48 -20.15 14.85
N PRO A 309 -2.59 -19.81 16.15
CA PRO A 309 -2.53 -20.78 17.24
C PRO A 309 -3.56 -21.91 17.16
N SER A 310 -4.72 -21.71 16.51
CA SER A 310 -5.70 -22.78 16.28
C SER A 310 -5.37 -23.70 15.12
N CYS A 311 -4.35 -23.39 14.33
CA CYS A 311 -3.94 -24.15 13.16
C CYS A 311 -2.51 -24.65 13.32
N SER A 312 -2.28 -25.94 13.14
CA SER A 312 -0.94 -26.55 13.18
C SER A 312 -0.50 -27.08 11.81
N GLU A 313 -1.10 -26.56 10.74
CA GLU A 313 -0.78 -26.94 9.37
C GLU A 313 0.67 -26.60 9.02
N MET A 314 1.37 -27.55 8.39
CA MET A 314 2.72 -27.35 7.88
C MET A 314 2.68 -26.72 6.49
N TRP A 315 3.50 -25.72 6.24
CA TRP A 315 3.57 -25.03 4.95
C TRP A 315 4.80 -25.50 4.17
N GLU A 316 4.68 -26.68 3.58
CA GLU A 316 5.76 -27.35 2.83
C GLU A 316 6.27 -26.55 1.62
N HIS A 317 5.42 -25.69 1.04
CA HIS A 317 5.72 -24.85 -0.11
C HIS A 317 6.59 -23.62 0.22
N VAL A 318 6.89 -23.37 1.50
CA VAL A 318 7.69 -22.22 1.92
C VAL A 318 9.17 -22.59 1.93
N SER A 319 9.91 -22.05 0.96
CA SER A 319 11.37 -22.14 0.94
C SER A 319 11.99 -21.05 1.81
N LEU A 320 12.64 -21.43 2.91
CA LEU A 320 13.39 -20.51 3.79
C LEU A 320 14.80 -20.16 3.24
N THR A 321 15.13 -20.54 2.00
CA THR A 321 16.44 -20.27 1.41
C THR A 321 16.55 -18.79 1.01
N ASN A 322 17.38 -18.05 1.75
CA ASN A 322 17.66 -16.62 1.62
C ASN A 322 17.78 -16.09 0.18
N SER A 323 16.93 -15.12 -0.19
CA SER A 323 17.28 -14.04 -1.13
C SER A 323 17.65 -12.76 -0.37
N VAL A 324 18.55 -12.86 0.61
CA VAL A 324 19.19 -11.67 1.19
C VAL A 324 20.47 -11.39 0.41
N PRO A 325 20.66 -10.19 -0.18
CA PRO A 325 21.95 -9.80 -0.74
C PRO A 325 23.01 -9.88 0.36
N ALA A 326 24.06 -10.67 0.13
CA ALA A 326 25.14 -10.87 1.10
C ALA A 326 25.64 -9.52 1.65
N LYS A 327 25.65 -9.37 2.97
CA LYS A 327 26.36 -8.28 3.65
C LYS A 327 27.83 -8.34 3.20
N ARG A 328 28.30 -7.30 2.52
CA ARG A 328 29.73 -7.08 2.25
C ARG A 328 30.48 -7.13 3.58
N THR A 329 31.20 -8.22 3.82
CA THR A 329 32.22 -8.29 4.86
C THR A 329 33.30 -7.26 4.53
N LYS A 330 33.48 -6.29 5.44
CA LYS A 330 34.63 -5.38 5.39
C LYS A 330 35.89 -6.25 5.52
N THR A 331 36.69 -6.30 4.45
CA THR A 331 38.05 -6.81 4.51
C THR A 331 38.88 -5.86 5.36
N ASN A 332 39.29 -6.33 6.55
CA ASN A 332 40.35 -5.69 7.31
C ASN A 332 41.65 -5.85 6.52
N LYS A 333 42.19 -4.74 6.01
CA LYS A 333 43.59 -4.66 5.60
C LYS A 333 44.43 -4.59 6.87
N THR A 334 45.22 -5.63 7.12
CA THR A 334 46.46 -5.56 7.88
C THR A 334 47.60 -5.10 6.99
#